data_AF-A0A0C4DSR3-F1
#
_entry.id   AF-A0A0C4DSR3-F1
#
_cell.length_a   1.000
_cell.length_b   1.000
_cell.length_c   1.000
_cell.angle_alpha   90.00
_cell.angle_beta   90.00
_cell.angle_gamma   90.00
#
_symmetry.space_group_name_H-M   'P 1'
#
loop_
_entity.id
_entity.type
_entity.pdbx_description
1 polymer ?
#
loop_
_entity_poly.entity_id
_entity_poly.type
_entity_poly.pdbx_seq_one_letter_code
_entity_poly.pdbx_strand_id
1 'polypeptide(L)'
;MASDASATANGHSSAAATPASGSAKSIPSFALARELEVDAALLKQTAELGRLPVVNFAAGGIATPADAALMMQLGCDGVFVGSGIFKSGDPAKRARAIVQATTHYKDPKVLAEFSTGLGEAMVGINCDSLPQADKLASRGW
;
A
#
# COMPACT_ATOMS: atom_id res chain seq x y z
N MET A 1 -31.62 12.61 33.18
CA MET A 1 -32.51 12.40 32.01
C MET A 1 -32.45 13.68 31.19
N ALA A 2 -31.83 13.80 30.03
CA ALA A 2 -31.27 12.83 29.11
C ALA A 2 -30.00 13.42 28.46
N SER A 3 -28.93 12.64 28.47
CA SER A 3 -27.86 12.69 27.47
C SER A 3 -28.28 11.73 26.36
N ASP A 4 -28.26 12.15 25.10
CA ASP A 4 -27.58 11.41 24.02
C ASP A 4 -27.90 11.91 22.60
N ALA A 5 -26.85 11.82 21.79
CA ALA A 5 -26.84 11.52 20.36
C ALA A 5 -27.44 12.55 19.37
N SER A 6 -26.69 13.61 19.08
CA SER A 6 -26.72 14.20 17.73
C SER A 6 -25.89 13.31 16.79
N ALA A 7 -26.55 12.39 16.10
CA ALA A 7 -25.97 11.63 15.01
C ALA A 7 -25.74 12.57 13.81
N THR A 8 -24.56 13.18 13.72
CA THR A 8 -24.07 13.76 12.47
C THR A 8 -23.63 12.62 11.56
N ALA A 9 -24.55 12.17 10.71
CA ALA A 9 -24.26 11.27 9.61
C ALA A 9 -23.31 11.97 8.62
N ASN A 10 -22.00 11.77 8.79
CA ASN A 10 -21.04 12.08 7.73
C ASN A 10 -21.23 11.05 6.62
N GLY A 11 -22.08 11.42 5.66
CA GLY A 11 -22.20 10.75 4.36
C GLY A 11 -20.86 10.82 3.63
N HIS A 12 -20.00 9.84 3.90
CA HIS A 12 -18.84 9.57 3.08
C HIS A 12 -19.34 8.90 1.81
N SER A 13 -19.74 9.73 0.85
CA SER A 13 -19.71 9.36 -0.56
C SER A 13 -18.35 8.73 -0.82
N SER A 14 -18.32 7.44 -1.11
CA SER A 14 -17.13 6.75 -1.61
C SER A 14 -16.75 7.42 -2.92
N ALA A 15 -15.91 8.45 -2.85
CA ALA A 15 -15.29 9.04 -4.01
C ALA A 15 -14.30 7.99 -4.53
N ALA A 16 -14.85 7.06 -5.32
CA ALA A 16 -14.09 6.27 -6.27
C ALA A 16 -13.16 7.25 -6.98
N ALA A 17 -11.86 7.05 -6.82
CA ALA A 17 -10.87 7.85 -7.53
C ALA A 17 -11.21 7.81 -9.01
N THR A 18 -11.69 8.93 -9.56
CA THR A 18 -11.95 9.08 -10.99
C THR A 18 -10.67 8.71 -11.73
N PRO A 19 -10.67 7.68 -12.60
CA PRO A 19 -9.49 7.35 -13.35
C PRO A 19 -9.17 8.54 -14.27
N ALA A 20 -7.95 9.06 -14.13
CA ALA A 20 -7.44 10.13 -14.98
C ALA A 20 -7.62 9.73 -16.45
N SER A 21 -8.22 10.64 -17.22
CA SER A 21 -8.45 10.51 -18.64
C SER A 21 -7.11 10.41 -19.38
N GLY A 22 -6.79 9.23 -19.91
CA GLY A 22 -5.57 8.98 -20.67
C GLY A 22 -5.73 7.84 -21.66
N SER A 23 -6.05 8.20 -22.90
CA SER A 23 -5.94 7.40 -24.13
C SER A 23 -6.89 6.19 -24.28
N ALA A 24 -7.39 5.99 -25.51
CA ALA A 24 -8.30 4.92 -25.89
C ALA A 24 -7.66 3.55 -25.59
N LYS A 25 -8.12 2.89 -24.53
CA LYS A 25 -7.60 1.57 -24.10
C LYS A 25 -7.88 0.54 -25.19
N SER A 26 -6.85 0.21 -25.96
CA SER A 26 -6.85 -0.97 -26.82
C SER A 26 -7.12 -2.20 -25.96
N ILE A 27 -8.14 -2.98 -26.33
CA ILE A 27 -8.45 -4.26 -25.67
C ILE A 27 -7.16 -5.11 -25.65
N PRO A 28 -6.75 -5.65 -24.50
CA PRO A 28 -5.53 -6.46 -24.42
C PRO A 28 -5.66 -7.66 -25.36
N SER A 29 -4.66 -7.83 -26.22
CA SER A 29 -4.67 -8.88 -27.24
C SER A 29 -4.36 -10.24 -26.61
N PHE A 30 -4.82 -11.31 -27.27
CA PHE A 30 -4.46 -12.68 -26.90
C PHE A 30 -2.94 -12.90 -26.91
N ALA A 31 -2.20 -12.13 -27.73
CA ALA A 31 -0.75 -12.14 -27.77
C ALA A 31 -0.13 -11.59 -26.47
N LEU A 32 -0.64 -10.47 -25.96
CA LEU A 32 -0.18 -9.88 -24.68
C LEU A 32 -0.45 -10.83 -23.50
N ALA A 33 -1.59 -11.51 -23.50
CA ALA A 33 -1.89 -12.53 -22.48
C ALA A 33 -0.88 -13.69 -22.51
N ARG A 34 -0.45 -14.12 -23.71
CA ARG A 34 0.59 -15.15 -23.86
C ARG A 34 1.97 -14.68 -23.44
N GLU A 35 2.33 -13.44 -23.74
CA GLU A 35 3.61 -12.85 -23.36
C GLU A 35 3.75 -12.69 -21.84
N LEU A 36 2.68 -12.23 -21.17
CA LEU A 36 2.63 -12.05 -19.73
C LEU A 36 2.36 -13.36 -18.96
N GLU A 37 2.08 -14.45 -19.66
CA GLU A 37 1.71 -15.75 -19.09
C GLU A 37 0.50 -15.67 -18.13
N VAL A 38 -0.52 -14.88 -18.51
CA VAL A 38 -1.75 -14.68 -17.73
C VAL A 38 -3.00 -15.12 -18.48
N ASP A 39 -4.08 -15.37 -17.74
CA ASP A 39 -5.38 -15.66 -18.33
C ASP A 39 -5.93 -14.45 -19.11
N ALA A 40 -6.40 -14.70 -20.33
CA ALA A 40 -6.85 -13.64 -21.23
C ALA A 40 -8.13 -12.94 -20.73
N ALA A 41 -9.03 -13.66 -20.05
CA ALA A 41 -10.25 -13.07 -19.50
C ALA A 41 -9.93 -12.16 -18.30
N LEU A 42 -9.03 -12.59 -17.41
CA LEU A 42 -8.54 -11.76 -16.29
C LEU A 42 -7.79 -10.52 -16.78
N LEU A 43 -6.98 -10.65 -17.83
CA LEU A 43 -6.29 -9.51 -18.42
C LEU A 43 -7.27 -8.49 -19.01
N LYS A 44 -8.29 -8.97 -19.73
CA LYS A 44 -9.37 -8.12 -20.26
C LYS A 44 -10.11 -7.40 -19.13
N GLN A 45 -10.53 -8.13 -18.10
CA GLN A 45 -11.20 -7.55 -16.93
C GLN A 45 -10.33 -6.49 -16.24
N THR A 46 -9.04 -6.78 -16.04
CA THR A 46 -8.08 -5.84 -15.42
C THR A 46 -7.91 -4.57 -16.26
N ALA A 47 -7.85 -4.70 -17.59
CA ALA A 47 -7.73 -3.56 -18.50
C ALA A 47 -8.99 -2.67 -18.49
N GLU A 48 -10.18 -3.29 -18.52
CA GLU A 48 -11.48 -2.60 -18.42
C GLU A 48 -11.59 -1.85 -17.09
N LEU A 49 -11.26 -2.49 -15.97
CA LEU A 49 -11.27 -1.88 -14.63
C LEU A 49 -10.17 -0.83 -14.43
N GLY A 50 -9.04 -0.95 -15.14
CA GLY A 50 -7.85 -0.10 -14.90
C GLY A 50 -7.12 -0.39 -13.59
N ARG A 51 -7.44 -1.50 -12.93
CA ARG A 51 -6.82 -2.00 -11.69
C ARG A 51 -7.09 -3.50 -11.55
N LEU A 52 -6.41 -4.16 -10.61
CA LEU A 52 -6.67 -5.57 -10.31
C LEU A 52 -8.13 -5.77 -9.81
N PRO A 53 -8.78 -6.90 -10.17
CA PRO A 53 -10.15 -7.22 -9.73
C PRO A 53 -10.24 -7.66 -8.26
N VAL A 54 -9.17 -7.46 -7.50
CA VAL A 54 -9.04 -7.82 -6.08
C VAL A 54 -8.36 -6.68 -5.32
N VAL A 55 -8.43 -6.74 -4.00
CA VAL A 55 -7.73 -5.79 -3.13
C VAL A 55 -6.22 -6.05 -3.19
N ASN A 56 -5.43 -5.00 -3.39
CA ASN A 56 -3.98 -5.05 -3.56
C ASN A 56 -3.26 -4.37 -2.40
N PHE A 57 -2.76 -5.17 -1.46
CA PHE A 57 -1.97 -4.68 -0.33
C PHE A 57 -0.48 -4.69 -0.66
N ALA A 58 0.24 -3.68 -0.20
CA ALA A 58 1.70 -3.71 -0.15
C ALA A 58 2.18 -4.53 1.05
N ALA A 59 3.22 -5.35 0.86
CA ALA A 59 3.82 -6.14 1.93
C ALA A 59 5.34 -6.24 1.75
N GLY A 60 6.06 -6.31 2.86
CA GLY A 60 7.52 -6.44 2.89
C GLY A 60 8.24 -5.11 3.00
N GLY A 61 9.22 -5.02 3.90
CA GLY A 61 10.10 -3.85 4.04
C GLY A 61 9.49 -2.59 4.67
N ILE A 62 8.17 -2.54 4.92
CA ILE A 62 7.51 -1.40 5.56
C ILE A 62 7.96 -1.28 7.03
N ALA A 63 8.75 -0.26 7.35
CA ALA A 63 9.31 -0.06 8.69
C ALA A 63 8.94 1.30 9.31
N THR A 64 8.58 2.28 8.48
CA THR A 64 8.29 3.66 8.89
C THR A 64 6.90 4.10 8.44
N PRO A 65 6.32 5.14 9.08
CA PRO A 65 5.08 5.75 8.61
C PRO A 65 5.18 6.31 7.18
N ALA A 66 6.37 6.81 6.79
CA ALA A 66 6.62 7.30 5.45
C ALA A 66 6.52 6.20 4.39
N ASP A 67 7.06 5.01 4.67
CA ASP A 67 6.94 3.84 3.78
C ASP A 67 5.47 3.48 3.56
N ALA A 68 4.69 3.43 4.65
CA ALA A 68 3.28 3.12 4.59
C ALA A 68 2.51 4.15 3.75
N ALA A 69 2.79 5.44 3.96
CA ALA A 69 2.17 6.52 3.19
C ALA A 69 2.55 6.47 1.70
N LEU A 70 3.82 6.16 1.38
CA LEU A 70 4.29 6.01 0.02
C LEU A 70 3.52 4.92 -0.73
N MET A 71 3.32 3.75 -0.11
CA MET A 71 2.57 2.66 -0.74
C MET A 71 1.11 3.05 -1.01
N MET A 72 0.48 3.80 -0.11
CA MET A 72 -0.87 4.32 -0.34
C MET A 72 -0.89 5.35 -1.49
N GLN A 73 0.14 6.20 -1.61
CA GLN A 73 0.26 7.15 -2.73
C GLN A 73 0.49 6.46 -4.09
N LEU A 74 1.16 5.30 -4.10
CA LEU A 74 1.34 4.46 -5.29
C LEU A 74 0.08 3.69 -5.70
N GLY A 75 -1.02 3.80 -4.93
CA GLY A 75 -2.32 3.23 -5.28
C GLY A 75 -2.59 1.84 -4.68
N CYS A 76 -1.84 1.43 -3.65
CA CYS A 76 -2.20 0.25 -2.86
C CYS A 76 -3.46 0.51 -2.02
N ASP A 77 -4.24 -0.54 -1.80
CA ASP A 77 -5.45 -0.46 -0.97
C ASP A 77 -5.16 -0.56 0.53
N GLY A 78 -3.93 -0.97 0.89
CA GLY A 78 -3.48 -1.11 2.26
C GLY A 78 -2.03 -1.60 2.35
N VAL A 79 -1.53 -1.73 3.58
CA VAL A 79 -0.18 -2.21 3.88
C VAL A 79 -0.20 -3.33 4.92
N PHE A 80 0.65 -4.33 4.75
CA PHE A 80 0.94 -5.35 5.76
C PHE A 80 2.28 -5.06 6.42
N VAL A 81 2.28 -4.99 7.75
CA VAL A 81 3.47 -4.73 8.55
C VAL A 81 3.63 -5.78 9.63
N GLY A 82 4.70 -6.56 9.54
CA GLY A 82 5.10 -7.53 10.55
C GLY A 82 6.30 -7.02 11.33
N SER A 83 7.49 -7.39 10.86
CA SER A 83 8.76 -7.10 11.53
C SER A 83 9.04 -5.60 11.73
N GLY A 84 8.55 -4.74 10.84
CA GLY A 84 8.68 -3.29 10.98
C GLY A 84 8.08 -2.72 12.27
N ILE A 85 7.05 -3.37 12.84
CA ILE A 85 6.46 -3.02 14.14
C ILE A 85 7.18 -3.76 15.27
N PHE A 86 7.23 -5.10 15.20
CA PHE A 86 7.63 -5.93 16.34
C PHE A 86 9.15 -5.99 16.59
N LYS A 87 9.98 -5.63 15.61
CA LYS A 87 11.45 -5.54 15.77
C LYS A 87 11.93 -4.09 15.93
N SER A 88 11.07 -3.18 16.36
CA SER A 88 11.39 -1.78 16.59
C SER A 88 11.51 -1.44 18.08
N GLY A 89 12.07 -0.26 18.39
CA GLY A 89 12.25 0.18 19.79
C GLY A 89 10.96 0.41 20.58
N ASP A 90 9.87 0.84 19.92
CA ASP A 90 8.54 1.00 20.53
C ASP A 90 7.44 0.49 19.56
N PRO A 91 7.08 -0.80 19.64
CA PRO A 91 6.09 -1.40 18.75
C PRO A 91 4.70 -0.76 18.84
N ALA A 92 4.24 -0.37 20.04
CA ALA A 92 2.90 0.16 20.23
C ALA A 92 2.77 1.57 19.62
N LYS A 93 3.75 2.43 19.86
CA LYS A 93 3.79 3.77 19.26
C LYS A 93 3.96 3.70 17.76
N ARG A 94 4.81 2.81 17.26
CA ARG A 94 5.02 2.62 15.82
C ARG A 94 3.80 2.07 15.11
N ALA A 95 3.11 1.08 15.68
CA ALA A 95 1.87 0.55 15.12
C ALA A 95 0.82 1.66 14.96
N ARG A 96 0.64 2.50 15.99
CA ARG A 96 -0.26 3.66 15.93
C ARG A 96 0.18 4.64 14.83
N ALA A 97 1.46 4.97 14.75
CA ALA A 97 1.98 5.89 13.75
C ALA A 97 1.77 5.37 12.31
N ILE A 98 1.99 4.07 12.07
CA ILE A 98 1.76 3.44 10.76
C ILE A 98 0.27 3.49 10.40
N VAL A 99 -0.63 3.14 11.32
CA VAL A 99 -2.08 3.20 11.07
C VAL A 99 -2.54 4.63 10.73
N GLN A 100 -2.04 5.63 11.47
CA GLN A 100 -2.35 7.03 11.22
C GLN A 100 -1.80 7.49 9.87
N ALA A 101 -0.57 7.11 9.52
CA ALA A 101 0.02 7.44 8.22
C ALA A 101 -0.69 6.77 7.05
N THR A 102 -1.12 5.51 7.18
CA THR A 102 -1.93 4.82 6.16
C THR A 102 -3.28 5.52 5.96
N THR A 103 -3.87 6.07 7.02
CA THR A 103 -5.16 6.79 6.95
C THR A 103 -5.01 8.19 6.36
N HIS A 104 -3.95 8.92 6.75
CA HIS A 104 -3.73 10.32 6.41
C HIS A 104 -2.56 10.52 5.42
N TYR A 105 -2.34 9.55 4.52
CA TYR A 105 -1.16 9.49 3.64
C TYR A 105 -0.99 10.69 2.68
N LYS A 106 -2.03 11.53 2.51
CA LYS A 106 -2.01 12.75 1.70
C LYS A 106 -1.71 14.03 2.49
N ASP A 107 -1.70 13.95 3.83
CA ASP A 107 -1.42 15.09 4.69
C ASP A 107 0.05 15.05 5.17
N PRO A 108 0.94 15.86 4.57
CA PRO A 108 2.35 15.84 4.93
C PRO A 108 2.61 16.34 6.36
N LYS A 109 1.72 17.15 6.94
CA LYS A 109 1.88 17.64 8.33
C LYS A 109 1.61 16.52 9.31
N VAL A 110 0.52 15.78 9.09
CA VAL A 110 0.16 14.61 9.90
C VAL A 110 1.23 13.53 9.79
N LEU A 111 1.77 13.29 8.59
CA LEU A 111 2.87 12.36 8.39
C LEU A 111 4.13 12.77 9.14
N ALA A 112 4.50 14.05 9.12
CA ALA A 112 5.64 14.56 9.85
C ALA A 112 5.45 14.36 11.37
N GLU A 113 4.28 14.69 11.91
CA GLU A 113 3.95 14.53 13.33
C GLU A 113 4.11 13.07 13.78
N PHE A 114 3.47 12.13 13.07
CA PHE A 114 3.51 10.71 13.43
C PHE A 114 4.85 10.03 13.14
N SER A 115 5.74 10.66 12.39
CA SER A 115 7.11 10.16 12.17
C SER A 115 8.08 10.53 13.30
N THR A 116 7.66 11.37 14.26
CA THR A 116 8.55 11.84 15.34
C THR A 116 8.62 10.88 16.53
N GLY A 117 9.83 10.77 17.11
CA GLY A 117 10.06 10.09 18.39
C GLY A 117 9.66 8.61 18.41
N LEU A 118 9.77 7.89 17.29
CA LEU A 118 9.38 6.47 17.17
C LEU A 118 10.45 5.47 17.61
N GLY A 119 11.58 5.95 18.12
CA GLY A 119 12.75 5.13 18.46
C GLY A 119 13.40 4.52 17.22
N GLU A 120 14.33 3.59 17.44
CA GLU A 120 15.06 2.93 16.36
C GLU A 120 14.14 2.05 15.51
N ALA A 121 14.33 2.14 14.19
CA ALA A 121 13.64 1.30 13.24
C ALA A 121 14.27 -0.09 13.14
N MET A 122 13.51 -1.03 12.57
CA MET A 122 14.05 -2.34 12.22
C MET A 122 15.26 -2.17 11.31
N VAL A 123 16.33 -2.90 11.60
CA VAL A 123 17.53 -2.96 10.75
C VAL A 123 17.19 -3.75 9.48
N GLY A 124 17.40 -3.14 8.33
CA GLY A 124 17.27 -3.81 7.03
C GLY A 124 18.42 -4.79 6.78
N ILE A 125 18.16 -5.80 5.96
CA ILE A 125 19.20 -6.71 5.44
C ILE A 125 19.48 -6.29 4.00
N ASN A 126 20.75 -6.08 3.64
CA ASN A 126 21.12 -5.70 2.28
C ASN A 126 20.97 -6.93 1.35
N CYS A 127 20.46 -6.72 0.14
CA CYS A 127 20.34 -7.74 -0.90
C CYS A 127 21.66 -8.44 -1.21
N ASP A 128 22.79 -7.74 -1.11
CA ASP A 128 24.13 -8.33 -1.34
C ASP A 128 24.49 -9.40 -0.31
N SER A 129 23.97 -9.25 0.90
CA SER A 129 24.18 -10.19 2.01
C SER A 129 23.17 -11.33 2.07
N LEU A 130 22.12 -11.30 1.22
CA LEU A 130 21.10 -12.34 1.21
C LEU A 130 21.63 -13.62 0.54
N PRO A 131 21.45 -14.80 1.16
CA PRO A 131 21.66 -16.09 0.51
C PRO A 131 20.85 -16.18 -0.78
N GLN A 132 21.39 -16.87 -1.79
CA GLN A 132 20.73 -16.99 -3.11
C GLN A 132 19.30 -17.57 -3.03
N ALA A 133 19.04 -18.42 -2.03
CA ALA A 133 17.72 -19.02 -1.79
C ALA A 133 16.67 -18.00 -1.32
N ASP A 134 17.08 -16.88 -0.72
CA ASP A 134 16.19 -15.88 -0.13
C ASP A 134 15.91 -14.70 -1.09
N LYS A 135 16.54 -14.70 -2.28
CA LYS A 135 16.35 -13.67 -3.31
C LYS A 135 15.11 -13.97 -4.16
N LEU A 136 14.15 -13.03 -4.15
CA LEU A 136 12.91 -13.13 -4.93
C LEU A 136 13.14 -13.00 -6.45
N ALA A 137 14.24 -12.38 -6.87
CA ALA A 137 14.63 -12.28 -8.27
C ALA A 137 16.08 -12.76 -8.45
N SER A 138 16.29 -13.68 -9.40
CA SER A 138 17.61 -14.18 -9.80
C SER A 138 18.24 -13.36 -10.94
N ARG A 139 17.55 -12.33 -11.42
CA ARG A 139 17.91 -11.49 -12.57
C ARG A 139 17.87 -10.03 -12.13
N GLY A 140 18.94 -9.28 -12.43
CA GLY A 140 19.16 -7.92 -11.97
C GLY A 140 20.52 -7.81 -11.29
N TRP A 141 21.27 -6.75 -11.63
CA TRP A 141 22.60 -6.47 -11.08
C TRP A 141 22.49 -5.78 -9.73
#